data_AF-A0A9Q1MBZ6-F1
#
_entry.id   AF-A0A9Q1MBZ6-F1
#
_cell.length_a   1.000
_cell.length_b   1.000
_cell.length_c   1.000
_cell.angle_alpha   90.00
_cell.angle_beta   90.00
_cell.angle_gamma   90.00
#
_symmetry.space_group_name_H-M   'P 1'
#
loop_
_entity.id
_entity.type
_entity.pdbx_description
1 polymer ?
#
loop_
_entity_poly.entity_id
_entity_poly.type
_entity_poly.pdbx_seq_one_letter_code
_entity_poly.pdbx_strand_id
1 'polypeptide(L)'
;MDGHLSKTKEKRKGPALALISPKFGGDSLLHPLRKAYDEVFGAFHGVNTKNAIYATMEELVHKTEFFNLIDNNEDAVRKLMKRYISASACVCQHIEQLYRSTEDGEELLTMI
;
A
#
# COMPACT_ATOMS: atom_id res chain seq x y z
N MET A 1 -58.69 34.10 -5.62
CA MET A 1 -57.40 33.86 -6.28
C MET A 1 -56.64 32.87 -5.42
N ASP A 2 -56.50 31.70 -6.01
CA ASP A 2 -56.06 30.43 -5.44
C ASP A 2 -54.61 30.42 -4.94
N GLY A 3 -54.33 29.48 -4.05
CA GLY A 3 -52.97 29.14 -3.63
C GLY A 3 -52.25 28.27 -4.65
N HIS A 4 -50.97 27.97 -4.38
CA HIS A 4 -50.49 26.63 -4.03
C HIS A 4 -48.95 26.60 -4.03
N LEU A 5 -48.44 25.73 -3.15
CA LEU A 5 -47.05 25.35 -2.87
C LEU A 5 -46.18 25.06 -4.11
N SER A 6 -44.85 25.27 -3.99
CA SER A 6 -43.91 24.14 -3.87
C SER A 6 -42.44 24.54 -3.64
N LYS A 7 -41.81 23.79 -2.72
CA LYS A 7 -40.39 23.79 -2.37
C LYS A 7 -39.60 22.87 -3.30
N THR A 8 -38.34 23.21 -3.54
CA THR A 8 -37.22 22.27 -3.85
C THR A 8 -35.93 22.99 -3.45
N LYS A 9 -35.19 22.64 -2.37
CA LYS A 9 -34.16 21.57 -2.26
C LYS A 9 -33.36 21.45 -3.57
N GLU A 10 -32.03 21.47 -3.65
CA GLU A 10 -30.92 21.23 -2.73
C GLU A 10 -29.65 21.29 -3.60
N LYS A 11 -28.53 21.83 -3.09
CA LYS A 11 -27.22 21.15 -3.10
C LYS A 11 -26.14 22.04 -2.49
N ARG A 12 -25.68 21.62 -1.32
CA ARG A 12 -24.48 22.11 -0.63
C ARG A 12 -23.27 21.95 -1.56
N LYS A 13 -22.56 23.04 -1.84
CA LYS A 13 -21.15 22.96 -2.25
C LYS A 13 -20.31 23.14 -0.99
N GLY A 14 -20.09 22.04 -0.27
CA GLY A 14 -18.96 21.96 0.66
C GLY A 14 -17.66 22.02 -0.15
N PRO A 15 -16.52 22.42 0.46
CA PRO A 15 -15.27 22.47 -0.26
C PRO A 15 -14.97 21.06 -0.74
N ALA A 16 -14.78 20.90 -2.05
CA ALA A 16 -14.09 19.75 -2.56
C ALA A 16 -12.67 19.85 -1.98
N LEU A 17 -12.43 19.18 -0.85
CA LEU A 17 -11.10 18.65 -0.59
C LEU A 17 -10.83 17.78 -1.81
N ALA A 18 -10.12 18.33 -2.78
CA ALA A 18 -9.27 17.55 -3.62
C ALA A 18 -8.41 16.77 -2.63
N LEU A 19 -8.81 15.53 -2.33
CA LEU A 19 -7.83 14.52 -1.97
C LEU A 19 -6.79 14.65 -3.06
N ILE A 20 -5.64 15.18 -2.67
CA ILE A 20 -4.41 15.01 -3.42
C ILE A 20 -4.19 13.50 -3.34
N SER A 21 -4.89 12.74 -4.21
CA SER A 21 -4.39 11.45 -4.63
C SER A 21 -3.00 11.79 -5.16
N PRO A 22 -1.92 11.26 -4.57
CA PRO A 22 -0.62 11.41 -5.18
C PRO A 22 -0.81 10.91 -6.59
N LYS A 23 -0.62 11.78 -7.59
CA LYS A 23 -0.45 11.32 -8.95
C LYS A 23 0.74 10.38 -8.86
N PHE A 24 0.51 9.07 -8.90
CA PHE A 24 1.54 8.05 -9.08
C PHE A 24 2.10 8.15 -10.52
N GLY A 25 2.52 9.36 -10.90
CA GLY A 25 2.91 9.77 -12.24
C GLY A 25 4.41 10.06 -12.32
N GLY A 26 5.20 9.47 -11.43
CA GLY A 26 6.65 9.40 -11.55
C GLY A 26 7.07 7.99 -11.93
N ASP A 27 8.15 7.89 -12.70
CA ASP A 27 8.78 6.61 -13.07
C ASP A 27 9.67 6.05 -11.94
N SER A 28 9.73 6.73 -10.80
CA SER A 28 10.50 6.27 -9.64
C SER A 28 9.63 5.44 -8.69
N LEU A 29 10.14 4.27 -8.30
CA LEU A 29 9.58 3.43 -7.24
C LEU A 29 10.20 3.68 -5.86
N LEU A 30 11.16 4.61 -5.76
CA LEU A 30 11.93 4.82 -4.53
C LEU A 30 11.04 5.15 -3.32
N HIS A 31 10.12 6.09 -3.48
CA HIS A 31 9.22 6.49 -2.39
C HIS A 31 8.32 5.33 -1.90
N PRO A 32 7.55 4.64 -2.77
CA PRO A 32 6.73 3.52 -2.32
C PRO A 32 7.55 2.35 -1.76
N LEU A 33 8.75 2.07 -2.30
CA LEU A 33 9.64 1.03 -1.76
C LEU A 33 10.14 1.36 -0.37
N ARG A 34 10.63 2.59 -0.16
CA ARG A 34 11.11 3.05 1.14
C ARG A 34 9.98 3.01 2.18
N LYS A 35 8.80 3.50 1.82
CA LYS A 35 7.63 3.45 2.70
C LYS A 35 7.26 2.03 3.09
N ALA A 36 7.18 1.11 2.12
CA ALA A 36 6.85 -0.28 2.40
C ALA A 36 7.89 -0.96 3.31
N TYR A 37 9.17 -0.68 3.10
CA TYR A 37 10.23 -1.20 3.96
C TYR A 37 10.15 -0.65 5.39
N ASP A 38 9.95 0.67 5.54
CA ASP A 38 9.85 1.31 6.85
C ASP A 38 8.68 0.74 7.67
N GLU A 39 7.54 0.48 7.03
CA GLU A 39 6.34 -0.06 7.66
C GLU A 39 6.45 -1.55 8.01
N VAL A 40 7.15 -2.36 7.20
CA VAL A 40 7.15 -3.84 7.34
C VAL A 40 8.42 -4.38 8.00
N PHE A 41 9.60 -3.84 7.65
CA PHE A 41 10.89 -4.36 8.10
C PHE A 41 11.68 -3.37 8.96
N GLY A 42 11.35 -2.08 8.88
CA GLY A 42 12.06 -1.02 9.57
C GLY A 42 12.17 -1.26 11.08
N ALA A 43 11.11 -1.70 11.75
CA ALA A 43 11.19 -1.97 13.19
C ALA A 43 12.21 -3.07 13.56
N PHE A 44 12.44 -4.03 12.65
CA PHE A 44 13.20 -5.26 12.93
C PHE A 44 14.67 -5.20 12.50
N HIS A 45 15.09 -4.12 11.84
CA HIS A 45 16.45 -3.94 11.35
C HIS A 45 17.23 -2.85 12.09
N GLY A 46 18.46 -3.16 12.44
CA GLY A 46 19.43 -2.19 12.97
C GLY A 46 19.80 -1.11 11.95
N VAL A 47 20.42 -0.03 12.43
CA VAL A 47 20.75 1.16 11.60
C VAL A 47 21.61 0.81 10.39
N ASN A 48 22.61 -0.07 10.56
CA ASN A 48 23.49 -0.48 9.45
C ASN A 48 22.72 -1.20 8.34
N THR A 49 21.83 -2.12 8.69
CA THR A 49 20.98 -2.84 7.72
C THR A 49 20.02 -1.89 7.02
N LYS A 50 19.38 -0.96 7.75
CA LYS A 50 18.52 0.07 7.16
C LYS A 50 19.27 0.92 6.12
N ASN A 51 20.46 1.38 6.47
CA ASN A 51 21.26 2.20 5.57
C ASN A 51 21.68 1.42 4.30
N ALA A 52 22.06 0.16 4.45
CA ALA A 52 22.38 -0.70 3.31
C ALA A 52 21.16 -0.87 2.38
N ILE A 53 19.98 -1.15 2.94
CA ILE A 53 18.74 -1.29 2.15
C ILE A 53 18.38 0.01 1.43
N TYR A 54 18.47 1.18 2.09
CA TYR A 54 18.18 2.46 1.43
C TYR A 54 19.15 2.74 0.28
N ALA A 55 20.44 2.45 0.45
CA ALA A 55 21.42 2.59 -0.63
C ALA A 55 21.05 1.70 -1.83
N THR A 56 20.67 0.44 -1.59
CA THR A 56 20.23 -0.46 -2.67
C THR A 56 18.90 -0.02 -3.30
N MET A 57 18.01 0.66 -2.58
CA MET A 57 16.77 1.20 -3.14
C MET A 57 17.00 2.35 -4.12
N GLU A 58 18.09 3.11 -3.96
CA GLU A 58 18.47 4.14 -4.93
C GLU A 58 18.96 3.53 -6.25
N GLU A 59 19.42 2.28 -6.21
CA GLU A 59 19.80 1.47 -7.38
C GLU A 59 18.61 0.69 -7.98
N LEU A 60 17.46 0.67 -7.30
CA LEU A 60 16.30 -0.07 -7.76
C LEU A 60 15.62 0.61 -8.95
N VAL A 61 15.58 -0.17 -10.03
CA VAL A 61 15.12 0.15 -11.37
C VAL A 61 13.76 0.85 -11.43
N HIS A 62 13.64 1.69 -12.44
CA HIS A 62 12.48 2.54 -12.71
C HIS A 62 11.20 1.72 -12.87
N LYS A 63 10.03 2.34 -12.68
CA LYS A 63 8.72 1.69 -12.73
C LYS A 63 8.51 0.94 -14.05
N THR A 64 8.99 1.48 -15.18
CA THR A 64 8.97 0.79 -16.48
C THR A 64 9.78 -0.50 -16.49
N GLU A 65 11.00 -0.48 -15.96
CA GLU A 65 11.88 -1.65 -15.91
C GLU A 65 11.31 -2.72 -14.97
N PHE A 66 10.80 -2.31 -13.80
CA PHE A 66 10.11 -3.19 -12.86
C PHE A 66 8.88 -3.84 -13.49
N PHE A 67 8.09 -3.10 -14.27
CA PHE A 67 6.93 -3.66 -14.94
C PHE A 67 7.33 -4.62 -16.05
N ASN A 68 8.33 -4.29 -16.88
CA ASN A 68 8.84 -5.19 -17.91
C ASN A 68 9.34 -6.54 -17.35
N LEU A 69 9.82 -6.58 -16.10
CA LEU A 69 10.19 -7.84 -15.43
C LEU A 69 8.99 -8.72 -15.09
N ILE A 70 7.82 -8.14 -14.86
CA ILE A 70 6.59 -8.85 -14.50
C ILE A 70 5.77 -9.17 -15.74
N ASP A 71 5.45 -8.14 -16.52
CA ASP A 71 4.69 -8.20 -17.77
C ASP A 71 4.90 -6.88 -18.54
N ASN A 72 5.09 -6.96 -19.86
CA ASN A 72 5.27 -5.77 -20.71
C ASN A 72 3.98 -4.90 -20.82
N ASN A 73 2.87 -5.31 -20.21
CA ASN A 73 1.62 -4.56 -20.14
C ASN A 73 1.36 -4.02 -18.73
N GLU A 74 1.43 -2.70 -18.60
CA GLU A 74 1.21 -1.95 -17.35
C GLU A 74 -0.12 -2.29 -16.65
N ASP A 75 -1.20 -2.49 -17.42
CA ASP A 75 -2.52 -2.81 -16.89
C ASP A 75 -2.62 -4.27 -16.44
N ALA A 76 -1.90 -5.17 -17.10
CA ALA A 76 -1.77 -6.57 -16.67
C ALA A 76 -1.02 -6.64 -15.33
N VAL A 77 0.12 -5.94 -15.20
CA VAL A 77 0.87 -5.85 -13.94
C VAL A 77 -0.01 -5.29 -12.82
N ARG A 78 -0.70 -4.17 -13.06
CA ARG A 78 -1.65 -3.60 -12.08
C ARG A 78 -2.71 -4.60 -11.63
N LYS A 79 -3.30 -5.34 -12.57
CA LYS A 79 -4.34 -6.34 -12.26
C LYS A 79 -3.76 -7.50 -11.45
N LEU A 80 -2.54 -7.94 -11.76
CA LEU A 80 -1.85 -8.98 -11.02
C LEU A 80 -1.52 -8.53 -9.60
N MET A 81 -0.95 -7.33 -9.42
CA MET A 81 -0.65 -6.77 -8.10
C MET A 81 -1.90 -6.63 -7.23
N LYS A 82 -3.03 -6.16 -7.80
CA LYS A 82 -4.31 -6.08 -7.08
C LYS A 82 -4.81 -7.45 -6.62
N ARG A 83 -4.69 -8.48 -7.47
CA ARG A 83 -5.04 -9.86 -7.12
C ARG A 83 -4.15 -10.39 -6.01
N TYR A 84 -2.84 -10.15 -6.10
CA TYR A 84 -1.89 -10.53 -5.07
C TYR A 84 -2.25 -9.89 -3.73
N ILE A 85 -2.44 -8.56 -3.68
CA ILE A 85 -2.81 -7.84 -2.44
C ILE A 85 -4.09 -8.42 -1.82
N SER A 86 -5.10 -8.72 -2.65
CA SER A 86 -6.36 -9.30 -2.16
C SER A 86 -6.18 -10.71 -1.61
N ALA A 87 -5.34 -11.54 -2.25
CA ALA A 87 -5.11 -12.92 -1.84
C ALA A 87 -4.13 -13.04 -0.67
N SER A 88 -3.13 -12.17 -0.60
CA SER A 88 -2.12 -12.20 0.46
C SER A 88 -2.69 -11.78 1.81
N ALA A 89 -3.71 -10.92 1.84
CA ALA A 89 -4.32 -10.44 3.07
C ALA A 89 -4.82 -11.59 3.98
N CYS A 90 -5.54 -12.57 3.42
CA CYS A 90 -6.03 -13.70 4.22
C CYS A 90 -4.90 -14.64 4.65
N VAL A 91 -3.85 -14.78 3.84
CA VAL A 91 -2.67 -15.60 4.19
C VAL A 91 -1.89 -14.95 5.33
N CYS A 92 -1.62 -13.64 5.27
CA CYS A 92 -0.94 -12.91 6.34
C CYS A 92 -1.72 -13.01 7.66
N GLN A 93 -3.04 -12.83 7.61
CA GLN A 93 -3.90 -12.99 8.79
C GLN A 93 -3.86 -14.42 9.35
N HIS A 94 -3.86 -15.43 8.47
CA HIS A 94 -3.79 -16.82 8.91
C HIS A 94 -2.44 -17.15 9.57
N ILE A 95 -1.33 -16.65 9.03
CA ILE A 95 0.01 -16.83 9.63
C ILE A 95 0.05 -16.18 11.01
N GLU A 96 -0.45 -14.94 11.15
CA GLU A 96 -0.52 -14.29 12.45
C GLU A 96 -1.34 -15.10 13.46
N GLN A 97 -2.53 -15.56 13.05
CA GLN A 97 -3.39 -16.40 13.89
C GLN A 97 -2.71 -17.70 14.31
N LEU A 98 -1.97 -18.33 13.39
CA LEU A 98 -1.26 -19.57 13.67
C LEU A 98 -0.23 -19.36 14.79
N TYR A 99 0.60 -18.32 14.70
CA TYR A 99 1.59 -18.00 15.73
C TYR A 99 0.91 -17.75 17.09
N ARG A 100 -0.16 -16.95 17.11
CA ARG A 100 -0.91 -16.66 18.34
C ARG A 100 -1.66 -17.85 18.94
N SER A 101 -1.90 -18.90 18.14
CA SER A 101 -2.67 -20.08 18.57
C SER A 101 -1.81 -21.16 19.24
N THR A 102 -0.49 -21.01 19.19
CA THR A 102 0.48 -21.99 19.71
C THR A 102 1.38 -21.35 20.75
N GLU A 103 1.76 -22.10 21.79
CA GLU A 103 2.67 -21.62 22.83
C GLU A 103 4.03 -21.19 22.25
N ASP A 104 4.65 -22.07 21.44
CA ASP A 104 5.92 -21.78 20.76
C ASP A 104 5.82 -20.55 19.83
N GLY A 105 4.70 -20.39 19.12
CA GLY A 105 4.48 -19.26 18.23
C GLY A 105 4.32 -17.94 19.00
N GLU A 106 3.59 -17.95 20.11
CA GLU A 106 3.43 -16.77 20.95
C GLU A 106 4.76 -16.41 21.64
N GLU A 107 5.55 -17.40 22.07
CA GLU A 107 6.91 -17.17 22.59
C GLU A 107 7.77 -16.45 21.55
N LEU A 108 7.80 -16.94 20.31
CA LEU A 108 8.54 -16.30 19.21
C LEU A 108 8.09 -14.85 18.96
N LEU A 109 6.78 -14.55 19.08
CA LEU A 109 6.27 -13.19 18.92
C LEU A 109 6.74 -12.22 20.01
N THR A 110 7.09 -12.71 21.21
CA THR A 110 7.62 -11.86 22.29
C THR A 110 9.12 -11.55 22.15
N MET A 111 9.83 -12.28 21.30
CA MET A 111 11.28 -12.15 21.11
C MET A 111 11.66 -11.10 20.04
N ILE A 112 10.69 -10.58 19.29
CA ILE A 112 10.82 -9.58 18.22
C ILE A 112 10.37 -8.20 18.68
#